data_AF-A0A949ZAR2-F1
#
_entry.id   AF-A0A949ZAR2-F1
#
_cell.length_a   1.000
_cell.length_b   1.000
_cell.length_c   1.000
_cell.angle_alpha   90.00
_cell.angle_beta   90.00
_cell.angle_gamma   90.00
#
_symmetry.space_group_name_H-M   'P 1'
#
loop_
_entity.id
_entity.type
_entity.pdbx_description
1 polymer ?
#
loop_
_entity_poly.entity_id
_entity_poly.type
_entity_poly.pdbx_seq_one_letter_code
_entity_poly.pdbx_strand_id
1 'polypeptide(L)'
;MKLCCSSYSYARALAAGRLTHLEWVDLCGRELMLDGVEFVRSHFPRLDTEYVAQLKKLCADRCLTVACLDHDVPFDASDVDRHV
;
A
#
# COMPACT_ATOMS: atom_id res chain seq x y z
N MET A 1 -7.90 16.16 -11.63
CA MET A 1 -6.57 15.64 -11.23
C MET A 1 -6.83 14.62 -10.14
N LYS A 2 -6.24 13.41 -10.20
CA LYS A 2 -6.46 12.34 -9.22
C LYS A 2 -5.31 12.30 -8.21
N LEU A 3 -5.62 12.01 -6.94
CA LEU A 3 -4.65 11.91 -5.85
C LEU A 3 -4.53 10.47 -5.36
N CYS A 4 -3.28 10.00 -5.26
CA CYS A 4 -2.96 8.67 -4.78
C CYS A 4 -2.02 8.74 -3.57
N CYS A 5 -2.02 7.71 -2.74
CA CYS A 5 -1.05 7.56 -1.65
C CYS A 5 -0.29 6.24 -1.77
N SER A 6 1.04 6.32 -1.68
CA SER A 6 1.88 5.14 -1.55
C SER A 6 1.93 4.67 -0.11
N SER A 7 1.81 3.35 0.07
CA SER A 7 1.98 2.66 1.37
C SER A 7 3.35 2.96 2.00
N TYR A 8 4.33 3.35 1.17
CA TYR A 8 5.63 3.85 1.62
C TYR A 8 5.55 5.04 2.57
N SER A 9 4.55 5.91 2.39
CA SER A 9 4.30 7.05 3.30
C SER A 9 4.00 6.58 4.74
N TYR A 10 3.61 5.31 4.91
CA TYR A 10 3.26 4.67 6.18
C TYR A 10 4.18 3.48 6.52
N ALA A 11 5.32 3.33 5.83
CA ALA A 11 6.23 2.19 5.99
C ALA A 11 6.57 1.88 7.46
N ARG A 12 6.94 2.91 8.24
CA ARG A 12 7.25 2.77 9.68
C ARG A 12 6.07 2.32 10.54
N ALA A 13 4.84 2.67 10.16
CA ALA A 13 3.64 2.26 10.90
C ALA A 13 3.25 0.81 10.57
N LEU A 14 3.36 0.44 9.28
CA LEU A 14 3.14 -0.90 8.76
C LEU A 14 4.18 -1.88 9.33
N ALA A 15 5.47 -1.54 9.27
CA ALA A 15 6.57 -2.35 9.81
C ALA A 15 6.46 -2.55 11.32
N ALA A 16 6.01 -1.54 12.06
CA ALA A 16 5.80 -1.64 13.51
C ALA A 16 4.49 -2.34 13.91
N GLY A 17 3.66 -2.78 12.95
CA GLY A 17 2.35 -3.39 13.21
C GLY A 17 1.34 -2.44 13.87
N ARG A 18 1.58 -1.13 13.83
CA ARG A 18 0.66 -0.10 14.36
C ARG A 18 -0.48 0.22 13.41
N LEU A 19 -0.33 -0.19 12.15
CA LEU A 19 -1.32 -0.06 11.10
C LEU A 19 -1.23 -1.32 10.25
N THR A 20 -2.35 -1.99 10.02
CA THR A 20 -2.41 -3.09 9.06
C THR A 20 -2.65 -2.56 7.65
N HIS A 21 -2.32 -3.37 6.64
CA HIS A 21 -2.56 -2.99 5.25
C HIS A 21 -4.04 -2.73 4.95
N LEU A 22 -4.95 -3.47 5.60
CA LEU A 22 -6.40 -3.30 5.45
C LEU A 22 -6.87 -1.99 6.09
N GLU A 23 -6.41 -1.69 7.31
CA GLU A 23 -6.71 -0.42 7.98
C GLU A 23 -6.16 0.77 7.19
N TRP A 24 -4.98 0.63 6.59
CA TRP A 24 -4.40 1.67 5.73
C TRP A 24 -5.26 1.94 4.48
N VAL A 25 -5.75 0.90 3.80
CA VAL A 25 -6.69 1.09 2.67
C VAL A 25 -7.98 1.76 3.14
N ASP A 26 -8.48 1.41 4.33
CA ASP A 26 -9.67 2.05 4.91
C ASP A 26 -9.44 3.55 5.16
N LEU A 27 -8.30 3.89 5.76
CA LEU A 27 -7.86 5.26 6.01
C LEU A 27 -7.79 6.07 4.70
N CYS A 28 -7.16 5.51 3.66
CA CYS A 28 -7.04 6.14 2.35
C CYS A 28 -8.39 6.46 1.71
N GLY A 29 -9.34 5.53 1.80
CA GLY A 29 -10.67 5.69 1.19
C GLY A 29 -11.65 6.52 1.99
N ARG A 30 -11.57 6.51 3.32
CA ARG A 30 -12.60 7.13 4.19
C ARG A 30 -12.19 8.45 4.79
N GLU A 31 -10.93 8.58 5.20
CA GLU A 31 -10.46 9.76 5.93
C GLU A 31 -9.73 10.70 5.00
N LEU A 32 -8.85 10.17 4.15
CA LEU A 32 -8.05 10.96 3.22
C LEU A 32 -8.77 11.27 1.90
N MET A 33 -9.88 10.57 1.61
CA MET A 33 -10.70 10.75 0.40
C MET A 33 -9.88 10.72 -0.90
N LEU A 34 -8.96 9.75 -1.00
CA LEU A 34 -8.08 9.59 -2.15
C LEU A 34 -8.78 8.90 -3.32
N ASP A 35 -8.26 9.11 -4.53
CA ASP A 35 -8.72 8.41 -5.74
C ASP A 35 -8.05 7.05 -5.92
N GLY A 36 -6.91 6.83 -5.26
CA GLY A 36 -6.13 5.62 -5.43
C GLY A 36 -5.02 5.39 -4.42
N VAL A 37 -4.43 4.22 -4.55
CA VAL A 37 -3.39 3.69 -3.67
C VAL A 37 -2.26 3.06 -4.48
N GLU A 38 -1.04 3.20 -3.98
CA GLU A 38 0.14 2.53 -4.50
C GLU A 38 0.69 1.60 -3.44
N PHE A 39 0.76 0.31 -3.79
CA PHE A 39 1.21 -0.72 -2.88
C PHE A 39 2.70 -0.97 -3.05
N VAL A 40 3.40 -1.22 -1.95
CA VAL A 40 4.81 -1.62 -1.96
C VAL A 40 4.88 -3.07 -1.51
N ARG A 41 5.64 -3.90 -2.23
CA ARG A 41 5.66 -5.35 -2.04
C ARG A 41 6.13 -5.75 -0.64
N SER A 42 7.14 -5.08 -0.11
CA SER A 42 7.69 -5.30 1.22
C SER A 42 6.68 -5.12 2.36
N HIS A 43 5.61 -4.36 2.15
CA HIS A 43 4.54 -4.15 3.15
C HIS A 43 3.46 -5.23 3.16
N PHE A 44 3.48 -6.19 2.22
CA PHE A 44 2.50 -7.27 2.22
C PHE A 44 2.82 -8.30 3.31
N PRO A 45 1.94 -8.51 4.30
CA PRO A 45 2.14 -9.59 5.27
C PRO A 45 1.95 -10.98 4.65
N ARG A 46 1.14 -11.05 3.59
CA ARG A 46 0.72 -12.27 2.89
C ARG A 46 0.51 -11.97 1.41
N LEU A 47 0.68 -12.99 0.58
CA LEU A 47 0.69 -12.88 -0.89
C LEU A 47 -0.14 -13.97 -1.57
N ASP A 48 -0.87 -14.75 -0.79
CA ASP A 48 -1.80 -15.73 -1.30
C ASP A 48 -3.01 -15.08 -1.97
N THR A 49 -3.66 -15.85 -2.84
CA THR A 49 -4.80 -15.41 -3.64
C THR A 49 -5.96 -14.89 -2.80
N GLU A 50 -6.20 -15.49 -1.63
CA GLU A 50 -7.28 -15.07 -0.74
C GLU A 50 -7.01 -13.65 -0.20
N TYR A 51 -5.80 -13.41 0.32
CA TYR A 51 -5.41 -12.10 0.83
C TYR A 51 -5.45 -11.02 -0.25
N VAL A 52 -4.91 -11.31 -1.44
CA VAL A 52 -4.92 -10.34 -2.55
C VAL A 52 -6.35 -10.06 -3.03
N ALA A 53 -7.22 -11.07 -3.06
CA ALA A 53 -8.63 -10.88 -3.41
C ALA A 53 -9.36 -10.03 -2.37
N GLN A 54 -9.09 -10.22 -1.08
CA GLN A 54 -9.62 -9.38 -0.01
C GLN A 54 -9.18 -7.93 -0.17
N LEU A 55 -7.89 -7.69 -0.43
CA LEU A 55 -7.35 -6.35 -0.63
C LEU A 55 -8.00 -5.65 -1.84
N LYS A 56 -8.14 -6.37 -2.96
CA LYS A 56 -8.76 -5.87 -4.18
C LYS A 56 -10.23 -5.54 -3.96
N LYS A 57 -10.97 -6.40 -3.24
CA LYS A 57 -12.36 -6.14 -2.87
C LYS A 57 -12.46 -4.88 -2.02
N LEU A 58 -11.60 -4.73 -1.01
CA LEU A 58 -11.61 -3.55 -0.14
C LEU A 58 -11.33 -2.26 -0.94
N CYS A 59 -10.37 -2.28 -1.86
CA CYS A 59 -10.12 -1.13 -2.73
C CYS A 59 -11.36 -0.78 -3.56
N ALA A 60 -12.04 -1.78 -4.14
CA ALA A 60 -13.26 -1.57 -4.91
C ALA A 60 -14.41 -1.02 -4.05
N ASP A 61 -14.62 -1.58 -2.85
CA ASP A 61 -15.63 -1.13 -1.88
C ASP A 61 -15.38 0.33 -1.43
N ARG A 62 -14.14 0.79 -1.48
CA ARG A 62 -13.72 2.16 -1.16
C ARG A 62 -13.56 3.07 -2.38
N CYS A 63 -13.92 2.61 -3.57
CA CYS A 63 -13.72 3.35 -4.83
C CYS A 63 -12.26 3.78 -5.08
N LEU A 64 -11.29 3.06 -4.53
CA LEU A 64 -9.87 3.31 -4.70
C LEU A 64 -9.34 2.58 -5.93
N THR A 65 -8.66 3.33 -6.79
CA THR A 65 -7.90 2.77 -7.91
C THR A 65 -6.56 2.23 -7.40
N VAL A 66 -6.22 0.98 -7.71
CA VAL A 66 -4.84 0.51 -7.54
C VAL A 66 -3.99 1.10 -8.64
N ALA A 67 -3.24 2.16 -8.33
CA ALA A 67 -2.51 2.95 -9.31
C ALA A 67 -1.15 2.32 -9.67
N CYS A 68 -0.50 1.70 -8.68
CA CYS A 68 0.82 1.08 -8.86
C CYS A 68 1.04 -0.07 -7.85
N LEU A 69 1.91 -1.00 -8.23
CA LEU A 69 2.55 -1.97 -7.33
C LEU A 69 4.05 -1.83 -7.49
N ASP A 70 4.72 -1.31 -6.46
CA ASP A 70 6.16 -1.24 -6.35
C ASP A 70 6.71 -2.58 -5.85
N HIS A 71 7.73 -3.09 -6.53
CA HIS A 71 8.39 -4.36 -6.23
C HIS A 71 9.67 -4.19 -5.41
N ASP A 72 9.95 -2.99 -4.88
CA ASP A 72 11.14 -2.66 -4.10
C ASP A 72 12.43 -2.96 -4.90
N VAL A 73 12.40 -2.74 -6.21
CA VAL A 73 13.56 -2.99 -7.09
C VAL A 73 14.45 -1.75 -7.06
N PRO A 74 15.68 -1.85 -6.52
CA PRO A 74 16.58 -0.71 -6.46
C PRO A 74 17.03 -0.31 -7.87
N PHE A 75 17.23 0.99 -8.11
CA PHE A 75 17.69 1.46 -9.40
C PHE A 75 19.17 1.11 -9.64
N ASP A 76 19.97 1.04 -8.57
CA ASP A 76 21.35 0.55 -8.60
C ASP A 76 21.75 -0.15 -7.29
N ALA A 77 22.91 -0.81 -7.26
CA ALA A 77 23.38 -1.56 -6.09
C ALA A 77 23.72 -0.69 -4.85
N SER A 78 23.84 0.62 -5.01
CA SER A 78 24.05 1.60 -3.94
C SER A 78 22.75 2.23 -3.44
N ASP A 79 21.64 2.00 -4.13
CA ASP A 79 20.29 2.41 -3.78
C ASP A 79 19.71 1.47 -2.71
N VAL A 80 20.42 1.38 -1.58
CA VAL A 80 19.97 0.63 -0.42
C VAL A 80 18.89 1.45 0.25
N ASP A 81 17.66 0.96 0.18
CA ASP A 81 16.53 1.61 0.82
C ASP A 81 16.78 1.77 2.33
N ARG A 82 16.80 3.03 2.80
CA ARG A 82 17.19 3.42 4.16
C ARG A 82 16.02 3.46 5.15
N HIS A 83 14.81 3.14 4.72
CA HIS A 83 13.61 3.24 5.55
C HIS A 83 13.07 1.90 6.07
N VAL A 84 13.81 0.80 5.84
CA VAL A 84 13.54 -0.54 6.38
C VAL A 84 14.12 -0.71 7.79
#